data_AF-A0AAW0FLH3-F1
#
_entry.id   AF-A0AAW0FLH3-F1
#
_cell.length_a   1.000
_cell.length_b   1.000
_cell.length_c   1.000
_cell.angle_alpha   90.00
_cell.angle_beta   90.00
_cell.angle_gamma   90.00
#
_symmetry.space_group_name_H-M   'P 1'
#
loop_
_entity.id
_entity.type
_entity.pdbx_description
1 polymer ?
#
loop_
_entity_poly.entity_id
_entity_poly.type
_entity_poly.pdbx_seq_one_letter_code
_entity_poly.pdbx_strand_id
1 'polypeptide(L)'
;MLPTAKMAEEKIIDDVIEVEDTGYVETYIRFNDDLEKDYCFQVKTSDSFKDLFKIFKTLPIALRPNLFYNSLPLGFYVSTAPGYLTEDGGLLFSYETSEERFRRKVGNSDKLFKLHRAPVQAAVTKEQLLDIGWTGTRRACPDEYKDFYRDYKIKEHGGMIPAHQAGVFDKLKNLGVFLGLGEGFNTPLDNKSTIKDLLSEENEKFTLNYQYFAQLGEFFQNYTNEHESNLIEAIKQFRRYGILHSNDTIAKIVKNRKSRGDSRV
;
A
#
# COMPACT_ATOMS: atom_id res chain seq x y z
N MET A 1 -48.15 10.40 -6.27
CA MET A 1 -47.92 8.98 -5.99
C MET A 1 -46.49 8.85 -5.51
N LEU A 2 -46.29 8.44 -4.26
CA LEU A 2 -44.97 8.15 -3.70
C LEU A 2 -44.43 6.86 -4.36
N PRO A 3 -43.13 6.77 -4.72
CA PRO A 3 -42.57 5.53 -5.24
C PRO A 3 -42.72 4.43 -4.18
N THR A 4 -43.20 3.26 -4.58
CA THR A 4 -43.28 2.09 -3.70
C THR A 4 -41.88 1.59 -3.37
N ALA A 5 -41.67 1.06 -2.17
CA ALA A 5 -40.37 0.60 -1.67
C ALA A 5 -39.61 -0.32 -2.65
N LYS A 6 -40.36 -1.12 -3.43
CA LYS A 6 -39.83 -2.01 -4.47
C LYS A 6 -39.16 -1.28 -5.64
N MET A 7 -39.72 -0.15 -6.07
CA MET A 7 -39.14 0.70 -7.12
C MET A 7 -37.93 1.49 -6.64
N ALA A 8 -37.88 1.81 -5.33
CA ALA A 8 -36.70 2.42 -4.72
C ALA A 8 -35.56 1.39 -4.60
N GLU A 9 -35.86 0.15 -4.23
CA GLU A 9 -34.88 -0.95 -4.18
C GLU A 9 -34.33 -1.32 -5.56
N GLU A 10 -35.15 -1.45 -6.59
CA GLU A 10 -34.67 -1.71 -7.97
C GLU A 10 -33.79 -0.58 -8.50
N LYS A 11 -34.17 0.69 -8.25
CA LYS A 11 -33.36 1.84 -8.65
C LYS A 11 -32.04 1.91 -7.89
N ILE A 12 -32.03 1.57 -6.60
CA ILE A 12 -30.79 1.45 -5.80
C ILE A 12 -29.92 0.32 -6.34
N ILE A 13 -30.49 -0.80 -6.77
CA ILE A 13 -29.73 -1.93 -7.34
C ILE A 13 -29.12 -1.54 -8.70
N ASP A 14 -29.88 -0.89 -9.58
CA ASP A 14 -29.38 -0.42 -10.87
C ASP A 14 -28.33 0.70 -10.70
N ASP A 15 -28.55 1.65 -9.78
CA ASP A 15 -27.57 2.70 -9.43
C ASP A 15 -26.32 2.08 -8.76
N VAL A 16 -26.44 0.95 -8.03
CA VAL A 16 -25.30 0.21 -7.45
C VAL A 16 -24.52 -0.55 -8.53
N ILE A 17 -25.19 -1.15 -9.51
CA ILE A 17 -24.57 -1.86 -10.64
C ILE A 17 -23.83 -0.87 -11.57
N GLU A 18 -24.34 0.34 -11.78
CA GLU A 18 -23.64 1.36 -12.58
C GLU A 18 -22.39 1.95 -11.87
N VAL A 19 -22.36 1.96 -10.53
CA VAL A 19 -21.22 2.47 -9.75
C VAL A 19 -20.10 1.43 -9.60
N GLU A 20 -20.39 0.14 -9.82
CA GLU A 20 -19.46 -0.99 -9.72
C GLU A 20 -18.28 -0.94 -10.72
N ASP A 21 -18.36 -0.16 -11.80
CA ASP A 21 -17.37 -0.14 -12.90
C ASP A 21 -16.42 1.08 -12.91
N THR A 22 -16.41 1.88 -11.83
CA THR A 22 -15.64 3.14 -11.76
C THR A 22 -14.57 3.21 -10.67
N GLY A 23 -14.44 2.16 -9.85
CA GLY A 23 -13.40 2.09 -8.82
C GLY A 23 -12.01 1.92 -9.41
N TYR A 24 -11.03 2.66 -8.88
CA TYR A 24 -9.62 2.47 -9.19
C TYR A 24 -8.87 1.99 -7.96
N VAL A 25 -7.90 1.09 -8.18
CA VAL A 25 -6.98 0.60 -7.15
C VAL A 25 -5.54 0.78 -7.60
N GLU A 26 -4.64 0.98 -6.65
CA GLU A 26 -3.21 1.02 -6.88
C GLU A 26 -2.64 -0.40 -6.86
N THR A 27 -1.84 -0.74 -7.87
CA THR A 27 -1.09 -1.99 -7.94
C THR A 27 0.38 -1.67 -8.17
N TYR A 28 1.27 -2.44 -7.55
CA TYR A 28 2.71 -2.28 -7.68
C TYR A 28 3.26 -3.43 -8.51
N ILE A 29 3.99 -3.10 -9.58
CA ILE A 29 4.54 -4.09 -10.50
C ILE A 29 6.07 -3.96 -10.53
N ARG A 30 6.73 -5.08 -10.22
CA ARG A 30 8.18 -5.24 -10.32
C ARG A 30 8.54 -5.73 -11.72
N PHE A 31 9.44 -5.03 -12.41
CA PHE A 31 10.01 -5.50 -13.67
C PHE A 31 11.41 -6.06 -13.45
N ASN A 32 11.76 -7.12 -14.19
CA ASN A 32 13.11 -7.69 -14.23
C ASN A 32 13.71 -8.07 -12.87
N ASP A 33 12.86 -8.39 -11.90
CA ASP A 33 13.28 -8.70 -10.53
C ASP A 33 14.05 -7.57 -9.83
N ASP A 34 13.85 -6.34 -10.29
CA ASP A 34 14.52 -5.17 -9.75
C ASP A 34 13.72 -4.60 -8.57
N LEU A 35 14.14 -4.98 -7.35
CA LEU A 35 13.50 -4.57 -6.11
C LEU A 35 13.55 -3.07 -5.83
N GLU A 36 14.46 -2.34 -6.50
CA GLU A 36 14.54 -0.90 -6.40
C GLU A 36 13.50 -0.19 -7.28
N LYS A 37 12.71 -0.94 -8.07
CA LYS A 37 11.83 -0.42 -9.11
C LYS A 37 10.44 -1.07 -9.09
N ASP A 38 9.78 -1.01 -7.94
CA ASP A 38 8.36 -1.36 -7.81
C ASP A 38 7.46 -0.20 -8.23
N TYR A 39 7.02 -0.21 -9.49
CA TYR A 39 6.25 0.90 -10.06
C TYR A 39 4.77 0.83 -9.67
N CYS A 40 4.22 1.94 -9.20
CA CYS A 40 2.81 2.08 -8.92
C CYS A 40 2.01 2.39 -10.19
N PHE A 41 1.03 1.54 -10.48
CA PHE A 41 0.04 1.70 -11.54
C PHE A 41 -1.35 1.79 -10.95
N GLN A 42 -2.23 2.56 -11.59
CA GLN A 42 -3.64 2.60 -11.25
C GLN A 42 -4.40 1.72 -12.24
N VAL A 43 -5.19 0.79 -11.72
CA VAL A 43 -6.00 -0.15 -12.50
C VAL A 43 -7.44 -0.07 -12.02
N LYS A 44 -8.39 -0.44 -12.88
CA LYS A 44 -9.79 -0.50 -12.49
C LYS A 44 -10.04 -1.72 -11.61
N THR A 45 -11.01 -1.63 -10.72
CA THR A 45 -11.49 -2.78 -9.94
C THR A 45 -12.02 -3.92 -10.82
N SER A 46 -12.54 -3.57 -12.01
CA SER A 46 -13.02 -4.53 -13.00
C SER A 46 -11.91 -5.14 -13.87
N ASP A 47 -10.67 -4.64 -13.82
CA ASP A 47 -9.56 -5.12 -14.65
C ASP A 47 -9.12 -6.56 -14.28
N SER A 48 -8.62 -7.27 -15.28
CA SER A 48 -7.98 -8.58 -15.20
C SER A 48 -6.48 -8.48 -15.40
N PHE A 49 -5.73 -9.56 -15.10
CA PHE A 49 -4.29 -9.61 -15.39
C PHE A 49 -3.98 -9.41 -16.88
N LYS A 50 -4.90 -9.75 -17.78
CA LYS A 50 -4.76 -9.48 -19.21
C LYS A 50 -4.69 -7.98 -19.52
N ASP A 51 -5.38 -7.16 -18.75
CA ASP A 51 -5.44 -5.71 -18.98
C ASP A 51 -4.09 -5.03 -18.64
N LEU A 52 -3.29 -5.62 -17.74
CA LEU A 52 -1.94 -5.16 -17.41
C LEU A 52 -0.98 -5.22 -18.61
N PHE A 53 -1.22 -6.08 -19.61
CA PHE A 53 -0.39 -6.08 -20.83
C PHE A 53 -0.42 -4.74 -21.57
N LYS A 54 -1.43 -3.90 -21.32
CA LYS A 54 -1.48 -2.54 -21.87
C LYS A 54 -0.26 -1.71 -21.47
N ILE A 55 0.31 -1.93 -20.28
CA ILE A 55 1.52 -1.23 -19.80
C ILE A 55 2.66 -1.33 -20.82
N PHE A 56 2.91 -2.54 -21.35
CA PHE A 56 3.98 -2.81 -22.31
C PHE A 56 3.72 -2.25 -23.71
N LYS A 57 2.48 -1.84 -24.01
CA LYS A 57 2.11 -1.20 -25.28
C LYS A 57 2.06 0.32 -25.18
N THR A 58 1.75 0.84 -23.98
CA THR A 58 1.53 2.27 -23.76
C THR A 58 2.80 3.00 -23.35
N LEU A 59 3.68 2.38 -22.56
CA LEU A 59 4.90 3.05 -22.13
C LEU A 59 5.96 3.02 -23.26
N PRO A 60 6.52 4.17 -23.68
CA PRO A 60 7.54 4.26 -24.73
C PRO A 60 8.94 3.88 -24.20
N ILE A 61 9.03 2.81 -23.39
CA ILE A 61 10.28 2.34 -22.78
C ILE A 61 10.49 0.87 -23.09
N ALA A 62 11.74 0.50 -23.33
CA ALA A 62 12.13 -0.91 -23.50
C ALA A 62 12.14 -1.60 -22.13
N LEU A 63 11.05 -2.29 -21.79
CA LEU A 63 10.97 -3.09 -20.55
C LEU A 63 11.68 -4.46 -20.65
N ARG A 64 12.13 -4.84 -21.86
CA ARG A 64 12.92 -6.06 -22.08
C ARG A 64 14.37 -5.87 -21.62
N PRO A 65 14.98 -6.82 -20.89
CA PRO A 65 16.38 -6.73 -20.47
C PRO A 65 17.35 -6.54 -21.64
N ASN A 66 17.12 -7.24 -22.75
CA ASN A 66 17.89 -7.11 -23.98
C ASN A 66 17.11 -7.68 -25.19
N LEU A 67 17.75 -7.73 -26.37
CA LEU A 67 17.15 -8.14 -27.63
C LEU A 67 16.68 -9.61 -27.68
N PHE A 68 17.23 -10.47 -26.82
CA PHE A 68 16.93 -11.91 -26.78
C PHE A 68 15.67 -12.24 -25.96
N TYR A 69 15.11 -11.27 -25.25
CA TYR A 69 13.90 -11.45 -24.46
C TYR A 69 12.66 -11.04 -25.25
N ASN A 70 11.56 -11.74 -24.97
CA ASN A 70 10.24 -11.38 -25.49
C ASN A 70 9.88 -9.94 -25.10
N SER A 71 9.24 -9.22 -26.02
CA SER A 71 8.76 -7.85 -25.79
C SER A 71 7.58 -7.79 -24.80
N LEU A 72 6.87 -8.90 -24.62
CA LEU A 72 5.75 -9.06 -23.69
C LEU A 72 6.04 -10.23 -22.74
N PRO A 73 5.65 -10.13 -21.46
CA PRO A 73 5.74 -11.27 -20.55
C PRO A 73 4.78 -12.39 -20.97
N LEU A 74 5.00 -13.60 -20.46
CA LEU A 74 4.08 -14.73 -20.69
C LEU A 74 2.85 -14.68 -19.78
N GLY A 75 2.99 -14.03 -18.62
CA GLY A 75 1.96 -13.92 -17.60
C GLY A 75 2.52 -13.22 -16.37
N PHE A 76 1.75 -13.26 -15.29
CA PHE A 76 2.06 -12.55 -14.05
C PHE A 76 2.17 -13.51 -12.86
N TYR A 77 2.90 -13.06 -11.85
CA TYR A 77 2.92 -13.65 -10.53
C TYR A 77 2.50 -12.58 -9.52
N VAL A 78 1.74 -13.00 -8.51
CA VAL A 78 1.44 -12.16 -7.35
C VAL A 78 2.37 -12.58 -6.23
N SER A 79 3.06 -11.60 -5.64
CA SER A 79 3.85 -11.85 -4.44
C SER A 79 2.96 -11.87 -3.20
N THR A 80 3.24 -12.79 -2.29
CA THR A 80 2.61 -12.89 -0.97
C THR A 80 3.64 -12.74 0.14
N ALA A 81 4.81 -12.14 -0.13
CA ALA A 81 5.82 -11.93 0.90
C ALA A 81 5.28 -11.01 2.01
N PRO A 82 5.51 -11.30 3.30
CA PRO A 82 4.87 -10.57 4.40
C PRO A 82 5.11 -9.06 4.40
N GLY A 83 6.32 -8.64 4.00
CA GLY A 83 6.70 -7.23 3.93
C GLY A 83 7.42 -6.73 5.18
N TYR A 84 7.43 -5.41 5.35
CA TYR A 84 8.09 -4.69 6.43
C TYR A 84 7.13 -3.64 7.00
N LEU A 85 6.95 -3.66 8.32
CA LEU A 85 6.15 -2.67 9.05
C LEU A 85 7.06 -1.51 9.47
N THR A 86 6.71 -0.29 9.07
CA THR A 86 7.49 0.92 9.38
C THR A 86 7.19 1.45 10.78
N GLU A 87 8.01 2.39 11.28
CA GLU A 87 7.86 3.01 12.60
C GLU A 87 6.47 3.61 12.85
N ASP A 88 5.87 4.17 11.80
CA ASP A 88 4.62 4.90 11.85
C ASP A 88 3.45 4.13 11.22
N GLY A 89 3.60 2.80 11.05
CA GLY A 89 2.51 1.91 10.64
C GLY A 89 2.30 1.77 9.12
N GLY A 90 3.22 2.31 8.32
CA GLY A 90 3.30 2.03 6.90
C GLY A 90 3.74 0.59 6.62
N LEU A 91 3.46 0.12 5.41
CA LEU A 91 3.89 -1.20 4.92
C LEU A 91 4.72 -1.06 3.66
N LEU A 92 5.89 -1.68 3.69
CA LEU A 92 6.81 -1.76 2.55
C LEU A 92 6.95 -3.21 2.09
N PHE A 93 7.33 -3.39 0.83
CA PHE A 93 7.67 -4.70 0.32
C PHE A 93 8.99 -5.18 0.92
N SER A 94 9.12 -6.47 1.18
CA SER A 94 10.37 -7.07 1.66
C SER A 94 11.29 -7.39 0.49
N TYR A 95 12.55 -7.71 0.78
CA TYR A 95 13.50 -8.20 -0.23
C TYR A 95 13.07 -9.54 -0.83
N GLU A 96 12.21 -10.27 -0.13
CA GLU A 96 11.80 -11.65 -0.43
C GLU A 96 10.59 -11.69 -1.37
N THR A 97 10.05 -10.53 -1.77
CA THR A 97 8.91 -10.40 -2.69
C THR A 97 9.07 -11.23 -3.96
N SER A 98 10.32 -11.42 -4.38
CA SER A 98 10.69 -12.15 -5.58
C SER A 98 11.04 -13.62 -5.36
N GLU A 99 10.99 -14.13 -4.14
CA GLU A 99 11.34 -15.53 -3.91
C GLU A 99 10.21 -16.47 -4.35
N GLU A 100 10.58 -17.63 -4.90
CA GLU A 100 9.62 -18.59 -5.46
C GLU A 100 8.56 -19.04 -4.44
N ARG A 101 8.95 -19.22 -3.17
CA ARG A 101 8.03 -19.56 -2.07
C ARG A 101 6.92 -18.53 -1.82
N PHE A 102 7.11 -17.28 -2.25
CA PHE A 102 6.15 -16.19 -2.14
C PHE A 102 5.49 -15.83 -3.47
N ARG A 103 5.82 -16.52 -4.57
CA ARG A 103 5.23 -16.26 -5.89
C ARG A 103 4.02 -17.17 -6.11
N ARG A 104 2.85 -16.56 -6.27
CA ARG A 104 1.64 -17.25 -6.73
C ARG A 104 1.38 -16.97 -8.20
N LYS A 105 1.38 -18.01 -9.03
CA LYS A 105 0.98 -17.91 -10.44
C LYS A 105 -0.50 -17.53 -10.55
N VAL A 106 -0.82 -16.64 -11.47
CA VAL A 106 -2.19 -16.21 -11.76
C VAL A 106 -2.53 -16.42 -13.24
N GLY A 107 -3.80 -16.66 -13.53
CA GLY A 107 -4.32 -16.73 -14.88
C GLY A 107 -4.51 -15.32 -15.45
N ASN A 108 -4.26 -15.14 -16.75
CA ASN A 108 -4.47 -13.84 -17.40
C ASN A 108 -5.94 -13.39 -17.36
N SER A 109 -6.89 -14.34 -17.32
CA SER A 109 -8.32 -14.06 -17.17
C SER A 109 -8.75 -13.80 -15.73
N ASP A 110 -7.87 -14.02 -14.74
CA ASP A 110 -8.22 -13.76 -13.35
C ASP A 110 -8.40 -12.26 -13.13
N LYS A 111 -9.41 -11.89 -12.35
CA LYS A 111 -9.57 -10.51 -11.87
C LYS A 111 -8.36 -10.11 -11.01
N LEU A 112 -7.87 -8.88 -11.22
CA LEU A 112 -6.80 -8.30 -10.40
C LEU A 112 -7.25 -8.16 -8.95
N PHE A 113 -8.52 -7.84 -8.76
CA PHE A 113 -9.10 -7.54 -7.48
C PHE A 113 -10.26 -8.51 -7.18
N LYS A 114 -10.20 -9.14 -6.00
CA LYS A 114 -11.19 -10.12 -5.53
C LYS A 114 -11.71 -9.66 -4.15
N LEU A 115 -12.61 -8.68 -4.11
CA LEU A 115 -13.24 -8.25 -2.85
C LEU A 115 -14.50 -9.10 -2.56
N HIS A 116 -14.68 -9.47 -1.30
CA HIS A 116 -16.02 -9.65 -0.72
C HIS A 116 -16.55 -8.26 -0.32
N ARG A 117 -17.60 -7.81 -1.02
CA ARG A 117 -18.41 -6.58 -0.81
C ARG A 117 -18.10 -5.75 0.45
N ALA A 118 -17.64 -4.51 0.23
CA ALA A 118 -17.93 -3.35 1.08
C ALA A 118 -17.85 -2.06 0.23
N PRO A 119 -18.70 -1.04 0.47
CA PRO A 119 -18.78 0.18 -0.34
C PRO A 119 -17.76 1.25 0.10
N VAL A 120 -17.32 2.09 -0.84
CA VAL A 120 -16.65 3.39 -0.59
C VAL A 120 -17.21 4.42 -1.57
N GLN A 121 -17.43 5.65 -1.10
CA GLN A 121 -18.00 6.78 -1.84
C GLN A 121 -16.94 7.53 -2.70
N ALA A 122 -17.34 7.98 -3.89
CA ALA A 122 -16.55 8.76 -4.86
C ALA A 122 -16.56 10.29 -4.53
N ALA A 123 -15.63 11.16 -4.95
CA ALA A 123 -15.04 11.26 -6.29
C ALA A 123 -13.65 11.96 -6.28
N VAL A 124 -12.69 11.36 -6.98
CA VAL A 124 -11.44 12.01 -7.42
C VAL A 124 -11.51 12.13 -8.94
N THR A 125 -11.30 13.33 -9.49
CA THR A 125 -11.41 13.56 -10.94
C THR A 125 -10.19 13.05 -11.68
N LYS A 126 -10.35 12.72 -12.96
CA LYS A 126 -9.26 12.30 -13.85
C LYS A 126 -8.16 13.36 -13.95
N GLU A 127 -8.57 14.63 -13.92
CA GLU A 127 -7.69 15.79 -13.95
C GLU A 127 -6.90 15.92 -12.64
N GLN A 128 -7.52 15.65 -11.48
CA GLN A 128 -6.81 15.56 -10.19
C GLN A 128 -5.80 14.41 -10.19
N LEU A 129 -6.15 13.24 -10.73
CA LEU A 129 -5.22 12.10 -10.83
C LEU A 129 -4.02 12.38 -11.74
N LEU A 130 -4.21 13.18 -12.79
CA LEU A 130 -3.14 13.64 -13.68
C LEU A 130 -2.25 14.72 -13.02
N ASP A 131 -2.86 15.66 -12.29
CA ASP A 131 -2.19 16.78 -11.61
C ASP A 131 -1.38 16.33 -10.37
N ILE A 132 -1.83 15.25 -9.70
CA ILE A 132 -1.12 14.58 -8.58
C ILE A 132 0.18 13.88 -9.05
N GLY A 133 0.46 13.85 -10.36
CA GLY A 133 1.67 13.27 -10.92
C GLY A 133 1.51 11.77 -11.13
N TRP A 134 0.97 11.42 -12.29
CA TRP A 134 0.78 10.04 -12.74
C TRP A 134 2.12 9.35 -13.04
N THR A 135 2.20 8.07 -12.63
CA THR A 135 3.23 7.05 -12.95
C THR A 135 4.69 7.48 -12.77
N GLY A 136 5.22 7.29 -11.57
CA GLY A 136 6.65 7.46 -11.29
C GLY A 136 7.03 7.19 -9.84
N THR A 137 6.06 7.26 -8.93
CA THR A 137 6.29 6.89 -7.54
C THR A 137 6.41 5.38 -7.44
N ARG A 138 7.59 4.94 -7.02
CA ARG A 138 7.83 3.56 -6.62
C ARG A 138 7.68 3.40 -5.11
N ARG A 139 7.38 2.19 -4.66
CA ARG A 139 7.52 1.87 -3.24
C ARG A 139 9.01 1.83 -2.87
N ALA A 140 9.37 2.40 -1.73
CA ALA A 140 10.74 2.33 -1.22
C ALA A 140 11.03 0.95 -0.61
N CYS A 141 12.29 0.52 -0.68
CA CYS A 141 12.74 -0.61 0.12
C CYS A 141 12.96 -0.18 1.58
N PRO A 142 13.06 -1.12 2.53
CA PRO A 142 13.26 -0.80 3.94
C PRO A 142 14.46 0.11 4.22
N ASP A 143 15.58 -0.04 3.51
CA ASP A 143 16.78 0.78 3.74
C ASP A 143 16.61 2.22 3.23
N GLU A 144 16.00 2.40 2.06
CA GLU A 144 15.67 3.73 1.55
C GLU A 144 14.68 4.47 2.45
N TYR A 145 13.73 3.73 3.02
CA TYR A 145 12.84 4.28 4.03
C TYR A 145 13.61 4.71 5.28
N LYS A 146 14.52 3.87 5.80
CA LYS A 146 15.31 4.20 7.01
C LYS A 146 16.14 5.46 6.80
N ASP A 147 16.79 5.58 5.65
CA ASP A 147 17.62 6.74 5.34
C ASP A 147 16.77 8.00 5.16
N PHE A 148 15.69 7.92 4.38
CA PHE A 148 14.77 9.04 4.22
C PHE A 148 14.12 9.47 5.54
N TYR A 149 13.67 8.52 6.35
CA TYR A 149 13.01 8.79 7.63
C TYR A 149 13.95 9.49 8.62
N ARG A 150 15.23 9.06 8.66
CA ARG A 150 16.26 9.71 9.47
C ARG A 150 16.40 11.18 9.09
N ASP A 151 16.60 11.46 7.81
CA ASP A 151 16.79 12.84 7.33
C ASP A 151 15.53 13.68 7.55
N TYR A 152 14.35 13.10 7.30
CA TYR A 152 13.06 13.73 7.52
C TYR A 152 12.89 14.14 9.00
N LYS A 153 13.11 13.22 9.95
CA LYS A 153 12.95 13.50 11.39
C LYS A 153 14.02 14.45 11.93
N ILE A 154 15.25 14.38 11.43
CA ILE A 154 16.30 15.34 11.80
C ILE A 154 15.90 16.75 11.36
N LYS A 155 15.41 16.90 10.12
CA LYS A 155 14.96 18.18 9.59
C LYS A 155 13.76 18.72 10.37
N GLU A 156 12.82 17.86 10.73
CA GLU A 156 11.64 18.22 11.54
C GLU A 156 12.01 18.83 12.90
N HIS A 157 13.09 18.35 13.52
CA HIS A 157 13.59 18.89 14.80
C HIS A 157 14.46 20.14 14.64
N GLY A 158 14.66 20.67 13.43
CA GLY A 158 15.50 21.84 13.18
C GLY A 158 16.99 21.52 13.01
N GLY A 159 17.34 20.27 12.72
CA GLY A 159 18.70 19.83 12.39
C GLY A 159 19.29 18.82 13.37
N MET A 160 20.55 18.46 13.12
CA MET A 160 21.26 17.37 13.81
C MET A 160 21.34 17.57 15.34
N ILE A 161 21.70 18.79 15.78
CA ILE A 161 21.95 19.09 17.19
C ILE A 161 20.65 19.03 18.01
N PRO A 162 19.55 19.71 17.62
CA PRO A 162 18.27 19.57 18.31
C PRO A 162 17.73 18.13 18.32
N ALA A 163 17.84 17.41 17.20
CA ALA A 163 17.40 16.01 17.12
C ALA A 163 18.15 15.11 18.11
N HIS A 164 19.44 15.38 18.33
CA HIS A 164 20.24 14.65 19.32
C HIS A 164 19.79 14.95 20.75
N GLN A 165 19.56 16.22 21.07
CA GLN A 165 19.04 16.63 22.38
C GLN A 165 17.64 16.05 22.66
N ALA A 166 16.83 15.86 21.63
CA ALA A 166 15.51 15.24 21.71
C ALA A 166 15.52 13.69 21.76
N GLY A 167 16.69 13.04 21.74
CA GLY A 167 16.81 11.58 21.81
C GLY A 167 16.31 10.85 20.55
N VAL A 168 16.18 11.54 19.42
CA VAL A 168 15.64 10.98 18.16
C VAL A 168 16.48 9.79 17.69
N PHE A 169 17.81 9.83 17.88
CA PHE A 169 18.73 8.79 17.42
C PHE A 169 18.52 7.43 18.05
N ASP A 170 17.97 7.35 19.26
CA ASP A 170 17.65 6.05 19.86
C ASP A 170 16.46 5.39 19.15
N LYS A 171 15.48 6.18 18.72
CA LYS A 171 14.37 5.68 17.88
C LYS A 171 14.84 5.32 16.48
N LEU A 172 15.78 6.09 15.91
CA LEU A 172 16.34 5.85 14.57
C LEU A 172 17.14 4.54 14.44
N LYS A 173 17.48 3.87 15.54
CA LYS A 173 18.14 2.56 15.51
C LYS A 173 17.24 1.47 14.95
N ASN A 174 15.95 1.50 15.29
CA ASN A 174 14.97 0.46 14.98
C ASN A 174 13.72 1.09 14.37
N LEU A 175 13.73 1.39 13.07
CA LEU A 175 12.66 2.11 12.36
C LEU A 175 11.56 1.19 11.80
N GLY A 176 11.35 0.04 12.41
CA GLY A 176 10.37 -0.93 11.95
C GLY A 176 10.82 -2.36 12.17
N VAL A 177 10.15 -3.30 11.51
CA VAL A 177 10.34 -4.74 11.70
C VAL A 177 9.93 -5.53 10.46
N PHE A 178 10.69 -6.57 10.13
CA PHE A 178 10.31 -7.55 9.11
C PHE A 178 9.22 -8.46 9.61
N LEU A 179 8.16 -8.59 8.81
CA LEU A 179 7.01 -9.42 9.11
C LEU A 179 7.24 -10.87 8.65
N GLY A 180 6.58 -11.82 9.30
CA GLY A 180 6.68 -13.25 9.02
C GLY A 180 5.42 -13.85 8.38
N LEU A 181 5.40 -15.19 8.27
CA LEU A 181 4.27 -15.91 7.65
C LEU A 181 2.94 -15.66 8.39
N GLY A 182 1.91 -15.37 7.61
CA GLY A 182 0.56 -14.99 8.08
C GLY A 182 0.43 -13.53 8.51
N GLU A 183 1.47 -12.71 8.29
CA GLU A 183 1.47 -11.28 8.61
C GLU A 183 1.55 -10.41 7.37
N GLY A 184 1.20 -9.13 7.51
CA GLY A 184 1.34 -8.15 6.43
C GLY A 184 0.66 -8.63 5.15
N PHE A 185 1.34 -8.51 4.00
CA PHE A 185 0.77 -8.95 2.72
C PHE A 185 0.58 -10.48 2.60
N ASN A 186 1.08 -11.26 3.57
CA ASN A 186 0.84 -12.70 3.69
C ASN A 186 -0.39 -13.05 4.55
N THR A 187 -1.13 -12.05 5.04
CA THR A 187 -2.34 -12.26 5.84
C THR A 187 -3.39 -13.09 5.06
N PRO A 188 -3.97 -14.14 5.64
CA PRO A 188 -5.03 -14.93 4.99
C PRO A 188 -6.25 -14.09 4.59
N LEU A 189 -6.85 -14.38 3.44
CA LEU A 189 -7.99 -13.62 2.89
C LEU A 189 -9.28 -13.78 3.70
N ASP A 190 -9.42 -14.90 4.43
CA ASP A 190 -10.54 -15.21 5.31
C ASP A 190 -10.39 -14.64 6.72
N ASN A 191 -9.30 -13.91 6.98
CA ASN A 191 -9.04 -13.31 8.28
C ASN A 191 -10.12 -12.29 8.64
N LYS A 192 -10.68 -12.43 9.84
CA LYS A 192 -11.70 -11.53 10.43
C LYS A 192 -11.12 -10.62 11.51
N SER A 193 -9.81 -10.49 11.58
CA SER A 193 -9.11 -9.60 12.51
C SER A 193 -9.63 -8.16 12.42
N THR A 194 -9.63 -7.53 13.58
CA THR A 194 -10.02 -6.14 13.83
C THR A 194 -8.85 -5.39 14.46
N ILE A 195 -8.99 -4.07 14.63
CA ILE A 195 -8.02 -3.27 15.39
C ILE A 195 -7.83 -3.77 16.83
N LYS A 196 -8.87 -4.34 17.45
CA LYS A 196 -8.79 -4.87 18.82
C LYS A 196 -7.78 -6.01 18.91
N ASP A 197 -7.75 -6.87 17.90
CA ASP A 197 -6.81 -7.98 17.84
C ASP A 197 -5.37 -7.46 17.70
N LEU A 198 -5.15 -6.40 16.91
CA LEU A 198 -3.84 -5.75 16.76
C LEU A 198 -3.36 -5.02 18.03
N LEU A 199 -4.28 -4.58 18.87
CA LEU A 199 -3.98 -3.93 20.16
C LEU A 199 -3.78 -4.93 21.30
N SER A 200 -4.20 -6.19 21.13
CA SER A 200 -4.03 -7.22 22.15
C SER A 200 -2.55 -7.56 22.35
N GLU A 201 -2.08 -7.57 23.59
CA GLU A 201 -0.71 -7.98 23.92
C GLU A 201 -0.47 -9.46 23.62
N GLU A 202 -1.52 -10.28 23.64
CA GLU A 202 -1.46 -11.70 23.31
C GLU A 202 -1.30 -11.94 21.80
N ASN A 203 -1.66 -10.97 20.96
CA ASN A 203 -1.58 -11.14 19.52
C ASN A 203 -0.13 -11.07 19.03
N GLU A 204 0.33 -12.17 18.45
CA GLU A 204 1.69 -12.31 17.95
C GLU A 204 1.90 -11.79 16.56
N LYS A 205 0.81 -11.62 15.80
CA LYS A 205 0.86 -11.38 14.37
C LYS A 205 0.23 -10.06 14.01
N PHE A 206 0.95 -9.30 13.19
CA PHE A 206 0.43 -8.15 12.51
C PHE A 206 -0.38 -8.60 11.29
N THR A 207 -1.65 -8.90 11.53
CA THR A 207 -2.56 -9.31 10.46
C THR A 207 -3.28 -8.11 9.85
N LEU A 208 -3.20 -7.96 8.53
CA LEU A 208 -3.88 -6.88 7.83
C LEU A 208 -5.40 -7.04 7.90
N ASN A 209 -6.08 -5.93 8.13
CA ASN A 209 -7.53 -5.83 8.08
C ASN A 209 -7.94 -4.46 7.55
N TYR A 210 -9.17 -4.37 7.05
CA TYR A 210 -9.71 -3.14 6.46
C TYR A 210 -9.76 -1.97 7.44
N GLN A 211 -10.00 -2.24 8.73
CA GLN A 211 -10.09 -1.19 9.75
C GLN A 211 -8.75 -0.49 9.93
N TYR A 212 -7.64 -1.23 9.91
CA TYR A 212 -6.30 -0.67 9.98
C TYR A 212 -6.00 0.24 8.77
N PHE A 213 -6.32 -0.21 7.55
CA PHE A 213 -6.16 0.64 6.36
C PHE A 213 -7.03 1.89 6.40
N ALA A 214 -8.27 1.79 6.91
CA ALA A 214 -9.15 2.93 7.09
C ALA A 214 -8.55 3.96 8.06
N GLN A 215 -7.95 3.50 9.17
CA GLN A 215 -7.26 4.39 10.11
C GLN A 215 -6.03 5.07 9.51
N LEU A 216 -5.25 4.36 8.69
CA LEU A 216 -4.12 4.96 7.97
C LEU A 216 -4.61 6.05 7.01
N GLY A 217 -5.69 5.79 6.27
CA GLY A 217 -6.28 6.76 5.34
C GLY A 217 -6.86 7.98 6.05
N GLU A 218 -7.61 7.78 7.13
CA GLU A 218 -8.17 8.85 7.96
C GLU A 218 -7.06 9.73 8.56
N PHE A 219 -6.01 9.11 9.11
CA PHE A 219 -4.87 9.84 9.64
C PHE A 219 -4.19 10.68 8.55
N PHE A 220 -3.93 10.09 7.38
CA PHE A 220 -3.32 10.80 6.26
C PHE A 220 -4.16 12.02 5.84
N GLN A 221 -5.48 11.83 5.70
CA GLN A 221 -6.40 12.92 5.34
C GLN A 221 -6.37 14.06 6.37
N ASN A 222 -6.44 13.74 7.66
CA ASN A 222 -6.38 14.73 8.74
C ASN A 222 -5.02 15.46 8.73
N TYR A 223 -3.92 14.71 8.61
CA TYR A 223 -2.57 15.27 8.54
C TYR A 223 -2.42 16.27 7.37
N THR A 224 -2.93 15.94 6.18
CA THR A 224 -2.88 16.84 5.01
C THR A 224 -3.80 18.05 5.12
N ASN A 225 -4.85 17.99 5.94
CA ASN A 225 -5.74 19.12 6.19
C ASN A 225 -5.15 20.08 7.24
N GLU A 226 -4.48 19.55 8.25
CA GLU A 226 -3.91 20.31 9.37
C GLU A 226 -2.57 20.96 9.01
N HIS A 227 -1.76 20.29 8.20
CA HIS A 227 -0.50 20.82 7.72
C HIS A 227 -0.70 21.38 6.31
N GLU A 228 -0.43 22.67 6.13
CA GLU A 228 -0.34 23.38 4.83
C GLU A 228 0.86 22.87 4.02
N SER A 229 0.85 21.57 3.76
CA SER A 229 1.84 20.83 3.01
C SER A 229 1.41 20.79 1.55
N ASN A 230 2.39 20.70 0.66
CA ASN A 230 2.10 20.46 -0.75
C ASN A 230 1.44 19.06 -0.85
N LEU A 231 0.12 19.03 -1.05
CA LEU A 231 -0.68 17.79 -1.11
C LEU A 231 -0.10 16.78 -2.09
N ILE A 232 0.45 17.24 -3.22
CA ILE A 232 1.08 16.39 -4.22
C ILE A 232 2.33 15.70 -3.66
N GLU A 233 3.16 16.45 -2.92
CA GLU A 233 4.35 15.90 -2.27
C GLU A 233 3.97 14.93 -1.14
N ALA A 234 2.96 15.27 -0.33
CA ALA A 234 2.45 14.41 0.73
C ALA A 234 1.93 13.07 0.17
N ILE A 235 1.17 13.11 -0.94
CA ILE A 235 0.69 11.89 -1.61
C ILE A 235 1.86 11.06 -2.15
N LYS A 236 2.88 11.70 -2.76
CA LYS A 236 4.07 10.99 -3.26
C LYS A 236 4.85 10.33 -2.13
N GLN A 237 5.01 11.02 -1.00
CA GLN A 237 5.66 10.48 0.19
C GLN A 237 4.85 9.31 0.78
N PHE A 238 3.54 9.47 0.93
CA PHE A 238 2.66 8.42 1.43
C PHE A 238 2.69 7.17 0.56
N ARG A 239 2.65 7.32 -0.77
CA ARG A 239 2.80 6.20 -1.71
C ARG A 239 4.17 5.55 -1.64
N ARG A 240 5.25 6.33 -1.45
CA ARG A 240 6.61 5.78 -1.43
C ARG A 240 6.96 5.08 -0.12
N TYR A 241 6.61 5.68 1.02
CA TYR A 241 7.10 5.31 2.34
C TYR A 241 6.00 4.91 3.33
N GLY A 242 4.73 5.16 3.01
CA GLY A 242 3.64 5.13 3.99
C GLY A 242 3.58 6.41 4.81
N ILE A 243 2.88 6.36 5.95
CA ILE A 243 2.79 7.51 6.87
C ILE A 243 4.12 7.67 7.61
N LEU A 244 4.50 8.92 7.88
CA LEU A 244 5.74 9.31 8.59
C LEU A 244 5.48 9.85 10.00
N HIS A 245 4.23 9.71 10.44
CA HIS A 245 3.68 10.10 11.74
C HIS A 245 2.59 9.12 12.10
N SER A 246 2.35 8.92 13.38
CA SER A 246 1.34 7.98 13.85
C SER A 246 0.52 8.59 14.97
N ASN A 247 -0.77 8.25 15.01
CA ASN A 247 -1.58 8.50 16.20
C ASN A 247 -1.28 7.44 17.27
N ASP A 248 -1.77 7.65 18.48
CA ASP A 248 -1.55 6.74 19.62
C ASP A 248 -1.95 5.30 19.34
N THR A 249 -3.01 5.08 18.56
CA THR A 249 -3.48 3.73 18.23
C THR A 249 -2.49 3.01 17.32
N ILE A 250 -2.08 3.66 16.22
CA ILE A 250 -1.10 3.11 15.27
C ILE A 250 0.24 2.89 15.97
N ALA A 251 0.70 3.87 16.76
CA ALA A 251 1.95 3.76 17.51
C ALA A 251 1.94 2.58 18.50
N LYS A 252 0.81 2.33 19.19
CA LYS A 252 0.66 1.16 20.07
C LYS A 252 0.72 -0.15 19.30
N ILE A 253 0.02 -0.26 18.16
CA ILE A 253 0.05 -1.47 17.32
C ILE A 253 1.47 -1.76 16.84
N VAL A 254 2.17 -0.74 16.32
CA VAL A 254 3.55 -0.89 15.84
C VAL A 254 4.48 -1.28 16.99
N LYS A 255 4.36 -0.63 18.15
CA LYS A 255 5.16 -0.97 19.34
C LYS A 255 4.93 -2.42 19.79
N ASN A 256 3.68 -2.87 19.85
CA ASN A 256 3.32 -4.24 20.21
C ASN A 256 3.94 -5.26 19.25
N ARG A 257 3.96 -4.95 17.95
CA ARG A 257 4.57 -5.86 16.98
C ARG A 257 6.10 -5.83 17.04
N LYS A 258 6.71 -4.63 17.14
CA LYS A 258 8.17 -4.47 17.18
C LYS A 258 8.82 -5.10 18.41
N SER A 259 8.14 -5.13 19.56
CA SER A 259 8.68 -5.74 20.79
C SER A 259 8.98 -7.24 20.64
N ARG A 260 8.40 -7.88 19.62
CA ARG A 260 8.59 -9.31 19.30
C ARG A 260 9.80 -9.56 18.37
N GLY A 261 10.44 -8.51 17.85
CA GLY A 261 11.58 -8.59 16.95
C GLY A 261 11.24 -8.99 15.51
N ASP A 262 12.26 -9.08 14.66
CA ASP A 262 12.14 -9.46 13.26
C ASP A 262 11.64 -10.91 13.13
N SER A 263 10.75 -11.14 12.17
CA SER A 263 10.21 -12.47 11.84
C SER A 263 10.48 -12.88 10.40
N ARG A 264 11.55 -12.30 9.83
CA ARG A 264 12.07 -12.69 8.51
C ARG A 264 12.43 -14.17 8.52
N VAL A 265 11.96 -14.92 7.50
CA VAL A 265 12.10 -16.38 7.42
C VAL A 265 13.20 -16.76 6.45
#